data_AF-A0A9R0ZE28-F1
#
_entry.id   AF-A0A9R0ZE28-F1
#
_cell.length_a   1.000
_cell.length_b   1.000
_cell.length_c   1.000
_cell.angle_alpha   90.00
_cell.angle_beta   90.00
_cell.angle_gamma   90.00
#
_symmetry.space_group_name_H-M   'P 1'
#
loop_
_entity.id
_entity.type
_entity.pdbx_description
1 polymer ?
#
loop_
_entity_poly.entity_id
_entity_poly.type
_entity_poly.pdbx_seq_one_letter_code
_entity_poly.pdbx_strand_id
1 'polypeptide(L)'
;MRGRRNDGQNDSLNMARIEQEKANEGVRLLVEKHKKEKEAALNKILLLEKQLDEKHQLELDIQQLRGKLEVVKHMEGEGVDVKKRTEELNKDLQDRIDAMEDLEELNQALIIKERMTNDELQDAKKELISGLVDLLGPRSNIGIRRMGQVDEKPFIEACKPKYGAEADTKALEFCSMWQDNLRDANWHPFKIVTTGEKSEQIIDEGDEKLVGLKEELGEEVYKAVTTALVEMNEYNASGSYVVSELWNNKDNRKASMGEVVEHILKQWKAKRKR
;
A
#
# COMPACT_ATOMS: atom_id res chain seq x y z
N MET A 1 33.86 -31.64 -34.94
CA MET A 1 33.47 -30.42 -34.20
C MET A 1 31.97 -30.08 -34.23
N ARG A 2 31.10 -30.80 -34.96
CA ARG A 2 29.64 -30.49 -35.01
C ARG A 2 28.80 -31.11 -33.87
N GLY A 3 29.19 -32.24 -33.27
CA GLY A 3 28.43 -32.90 -32.20
C GLY A 3 28.31 -32.08 -30.89
N ARG A 4 29.42 -31.54 -30.37
CA ARG A 4 29.42 -30.80 -29.09
C ARG A 4 28.62 -29.49 -29.10
N ARG A 5 28.34 -28.90 -30.26
CA ARG A 5 27.49 -27.68 -30.35
C ARG A 5 26.00 -28.03 -30.24
N ASN A 6 25.57 -29.14 -30.83
CA ASN A 6 24.17 -29.59 -30.72
C ASN A 6 23.83 -30.04 -29.30
N ASP A 7 24.75 -30.73 -28.62
CA ASP A 7 24.51 -31.19 -27.24
C ASP A 7 24.34 -30.00 -26.28
N GLY A 8 25.21 -28.99 -26.34
CA GLY A 8 25.09 -27.79 -25.51
C GLY A 8 23.87 -26.91 -25.83
N GLN A 9 23.43 -26.87 -27.09
CA GLN A 9 22.19 -26.17 -27.48
C GLN A 9 20.95 -26.91 -26.97
N ASN A 10 20.94 -28.25 -27.01
CA ASN A 10 19.84 -29.07 -26.51
C ASN A 10 19.73 -28.99 -24.97
N ASP A 11 20.85 -28.98 -24.27
CA ASP A 11 20.90 -28.79 -22.81
C ASP A 11 20.41 -27.39 -22.40
N SER A 12 20.82 -26.34 -23.13
CA SER A 12 20.35 -24.98 -22.90
C SER A 12 18.84 -24.82 -23.13
N LEU A 13 18.29 -25.47 -24.17
CA LEU A 13 16.86 -25.45 -24.46
C LEU A 13 16.04 -26.20 -23.40
N ASN A 14 16.53 -27.35 -22.94
CA ASN A 14 15.90 -28.09 -21.85
C ASN A 14 15.89 -27.30 -20.54
N MET A 15 17.00 -26.62 -20.20
CA MET A 15 17.07 -25.76 -19.03
C MET A 15 16.09 -24.58 -19.10
N ALA A 16 16.00 -23.92 -20.27
CA ALA A 16 15.02 -22.86 -20.48
C ALA A 16 13.58 -23.37 -20.34
N ARG A 17 13.27 -24.57 -20.84
CA ARG A 17 11.94 -25.18 -20.71
C ARG A 17 11.58 -25.49 -19.25
N ILE A 18 12.52 -26.04 -18.48
CA ILE A 18 12.33 -26.32 -17.05
C ILE A 18 12.14 -25.03 -16.26
N GLU A 19 12.90 -23.98 -16.58
CA GLU A 19 12.73 -22.67 -15.93
C GLU A 19 11.38 -22.05 -16.27
N GLN A 20 10.91 -22.21 -17.51
CA GLN A 20 9.59 -21.74 -17.93
C GLN A 20 8.44 -22.53 -17.28
N GLU A 21 8.55 -23.85 -17.16
CA GLU A 21 7.58 -24.68 -16.43
C GLU A 21 7.51 -24.28 -14.95
N LYS A 22 8.65 -24.04 -14.31
CA LYS A 22 8.71 -23.54 -12.92
C LYS A 22 8.10 -22.15 -12.78
N ALA A 23 8.36 -21.25 -13.72
CA ALA A 23 7.78 -19.92 -13.73
C ALA A 23 6.25 -19.98 -13.89
N ASN A 24 5.75 -20.81 -14.81
CA ASN A 24 4.32 -21.02 -15.03
C ASN A 24 3.63 -21.60 -13.81
N GLU A 25 4.25 -22.59 -13.15
CA GLU A 25 3.74 -23.15 -11.89
C GLU A 25 3.71 -22.10 -10.77
N GLY A 26 4.75 -21.27 -10.66
CA GLY A 26 4.80 -20.15 -9.73
C GLY A 26 3.69 -19.13 -9.97
N VAL A 27 3.44 -18.76 -11.24
CA VAL A 27 2.33 -17.87 -11.62
C VAL A 27 0.99 -18.50 -11.25
N ARG A 28 0.80 -19.80 -11.48
CA ARG A 28 -0.43 -20.52 -11.12
C ARG A 28 -0.70 -20.46 -9.61
N LEU A 29 0.31 -20.74 -8.79
CA LEU A 29 0.21 -20.67 -7.33
C LEU A 29 -0.09 -19.25 -6.85
N LEU A 30 0.51 -18.23 -7.48
CA LEU A 30 0.24 -16.82 -7.15
C LEU A 30 -1.21 -16.43 -7.47
N VAL A 31 -1.72 -16.84 -8.64
CA VAL A 31 -3.11 -16.61 -9.03
C VAL A 31 -4.08 -17.29 -8.07
N GLU A 32 -3.81 -18.54 -7.68
CA GLU A 32 -4.65 -19.26 -6.72
C GLU A 32 -4.62 -18.60 -5.34
N LYS A 33 -3.45 -18.16 -4.89
CA LYS A 33 -3.29 -17.40 -3.64
C LYS A 33 -4.09 -16.09 -3.68
N HIS A 34 -3.93 -15.29 -4.74
CA HIS A 34 -4.69 -14.04 -4.91
C HIS A 34 -6.19 -14.29 -4.95
N LYS A 35 -6.64 -15.40 -5.58
CA LYS A 35 -8.05 -15.77 -5.61
C LYS A 35 -8.57 -16.05 -4.20
N LYS A 36 -7.84 -16.83 -3.39
CA LYS A 36 -8.19 -17.13 -2.00
C LYS A 36 -8.20 -15.87 -1.13
N GLU A 37 -7.21 -14.99 -1.29
CA GLU A 37 -7.15 -13.71 -0.57
C GLU A 37 -8.32 -12.80 -0.95
N LYS A 38 -8.66 -12.71 -2.24
CA LYS A 38 -9.82 -11.94 -2.71
C LYS A 38 -11.14 -12.49 -2.16
N GLU A 39 -11.31 -13.81 -2.16
CA GLU A 39 -12.50 -14.46 -1.61
C GLU A 39 -12.61 -14.23 -0.09
N ALA A 40 -11.50 -14.35 0.65
CA ALA A 40 -11.47 -14.02 2.07
C ALA A 40 -11.82 -12.55 2.34
N ALA A 41 -11.32 -11.63 1.53
CA ALA A 41 -11.65 -10.20 1.62
C ALA A 41 -13.13 -9.94 1.34
N LEU A 42 -13.70 -10.54 0.29
CA LEU A 42 -15.12 -10.42 -0.04
C LEU A 42 -16.02 -10.98 1.07
N ASN A 43 -15.66 -12.15 1.62
CA ASN A 43 -16.39 -12.72 2.76
C ASN A 43 -16.32 -11.82 4.00
N LYS A 44 -15.18 -11.15 4.21
CA LYS A 44 -15.03 -10.19 5.31
C LYS A 44 -15.87 -8.93 5.09
N ILE A 45 -15.92 -8.40 3.86
CA ILE A 45 -16.79 -7.27 3.50
C ILE A 45 -18.26 -7.63 3.75
N LEU A 46 -18.71 -8.79 3.26
CA LEU A 46 -20.08 -9.25 3.46
C LEU A 46 -20.44 -9.40 4.94
N LEU A 47 -19.49 -9.87 5.77
CA LEU A 47 -19.71 -9.95 7.22
C LEU A 47 -19.83 -8.56 7.85
N LEU A 48 -18.98 -7.61 7.44
CA LEU A 48 -19.02 -6.23 7.94
C LEU A 48 -20.30 -5.51 7.52
N GLU A 49 -20.79 -5.73 6.28
CA GLU A 49 -22.07 -5.19 5.81
C GLU A 49 -23.22 -5.67 6.69
N LYS A 50 -23.28 -6.97 7.02
CA LYS A 50 -24.29 -7.51 7.93
C LYS A 50 -24.21 -6.89 9.33
N GLN A 51 -23.01 -6.75 9.88
CA GLN A 51 -22.80 -6.11 11.18
C GLN A 51 -23.23 -4.64 11.17
N LEU A 52 -23.01 -3.94 10.05
CA LEU A 52 -23.45 -2.56 9.88
C LEU A 52 -24.98 -2.46 9.80
N ASP A 53 -25.62 -3.38 9.08
CA ASP A 53 -27.09 -3.46 9.00
C ASP A 53 -27.71 -3.76 10.38
N GLU A 54 -27.12 -4.67 11.14
CA GLU A 54 -27.53 -4.98 12.53
C GLU A 54 -27.40 -3.74 13.43
N LYS A 55 -26.30 -2.99 13.31
CA LYS A 55 -26.13 -1.73 14.04
C LYS A 55 -27.21 -0.71 13.67
N HIS A 56 -27.46 -0.49 12.39
CA HIS A 56 -28.49 0.44 11.94
C HIS A 56 -29.89 0.02 12.41
N GLN A 57 -30.18 -1.28 12.45
CA GLN A 57 -31.45 -1.78 12.97
C GLN A 57 -31.60 -1.48 14.47
N LEU A 58 -30.54 -1.64 15.27
CA LEU A 58 -30.55 -1.26 16.68
C LEU A 58 -30.78 0.24 16.87
N GLU A 59 -30.14 1.09 16.07
CA GLU A 59 -30.36 2.55 16.08
C GLU A 59 -31.83 2.90 15.79
N LEU A 60 -32.42 2.28 14.78
CA LEU A 60 -33.83 2.47 14.45
C LEU A 60 -34.76 2.02 15.58
N ASP A 61 -34.51 0.85 16.18
CA ASP A 61 -35.34 0.31 17.25
C ASP A 61 -35.27 1.18 18.51
N ILE A 62 -34.08 1.69 18.86
CA ILE A 62 -33.91 2.66 19.96
C ILE A 62 -34.75 3.92 19.70
N GLN A 63 -34.73 4.48 18.49
CA GLN A 63 -35.53 5.65 18.15
C GLN A 63 -37.03 5.36 18.20
N GLN A 64 -37.46 4.20 17.71
CA GLN A 64 -38.86 3.78 17.78
C GLN A 64 -39.34 3.60 19.22
N LEU A 65 -38.53 3.01 20.09
CA LEU A 65 -38.85 2.83 21.51
C LEU A 65 -38.92 4.17 22.24
N ARG A 66 -37.97 5.09 21.98
CA ARG A 66 -38.03 6.47 22.49
C ARG A 66 -39.33 7.16 22.09
N GLY A 67 -39.74 7.04 20.83
CA GLY A 67 -41.01 7.59 20.34
C GLY A 67 -42.23 6.96 21.01
N LYS A 68 -42.28 5.62 21.14
CA LYS A 68 -43.36 4.92 21.85
C LYS A 68 -43.45 5.35 23.32
N LEU A 69 -42.32 5.49 23.98
CA LEU A 69 -42.25 5.92 25.38
C LEU A 69 -42.80 7.34 25.55
N GLU A 70 -42.49 8.24 24.63
CA GLU A 70 -42.99 9.62 24.65
C GLU A 70 -44.51 9.69 24.46
N VAL A 71 -45.06 8.86 23.56
CA VAL A 71 -46.52 8.75 23.38
C VAL A 71 -47.20 8.24 24.66
N VAL A 72 -46.63 7.22 25.31
CA VAL A 72 -47.20 6.65 26.55
C VAL A 72 -47.17 7.66 27.71
N LYS A 73 -46.13 8.51 27.80
CA LYS A 73 -46.09 9.61 28.80
C LYS A 73 -47.22 10.63 28.65
N HIS A 74 -47.69 10.87 27.41
CA HIS A 74 -48.76 11.82 27.12
C HIS A 74 -50.17 11.22 27.22
N MET A 75 -50.30 9.91 27.45
CA MET A 75 -51.60 9.30 27.71
C MET A 75 -52.07 9.66 29.12
N GLU A 76 -53.17 10.42 29.24
CA GLU A 76 -53.77 10.79 30.52
C GLU A 76 -54.40 9.55 31.20
N GLY A 77 -53.78 9.08 32.29
CA GLY A 77 -54.33 8.05 33.17
C GLY A 77 -53.27 7.25 33.93
N GLU A 78 -53.15 7.47 35.25
CA GLU A 78 -52.30 6.69 36.16
C GLU A 78 -52.89 5.30 36.47
N GLY A 79 -53.28 4.56 35.43
CA GLY A 79 -53.67 3.17 35.56
C GLY A 79 -52.45 2.26 35.76
N VAL A 80 -52.58 1.21 36.59
CA VAL A 80 -51.54 0.18 36.80
C VAL A 80 -51.01 -0.38 35.47
N ASP A 81 -51.85 -0.44 34.43
CA ASP A 81 -51.52 -0.94 33.09
C ASP A 81 -50.57 -0.01 32.31
N VAL A 82 -50.76 1.32 32.40
CA VAL A 82 -49.87 2.33 31.78
C VAL A 82 -48.49 2.28 32.44
N LYS A 83 -48.46 2.14 33.76
CA LYS A 83 -47.21 2.04 34.53
C LYS A 83 -46.41 0.80 34.12
N LYS A 84 -47.06 -0.37 34.07
CA LYS A 84 -46.42 -1.63 33.67
C LYS A 84 -45.87 -1.57 32.24
N ARG A 85 -46.64 -1.03 31.29
CA ARG A 85 -46.20 -0.85 29.89
C ARG A 85 -45.01 0.11 29.77
N THR A 86 -44.97 1.15 30.60
CA THR A 86 -43.85 2.11 30.64
C THR A 86 -42.58 1.46 31.18
N GLU A 87 -42.70 0.64 32.24
CA GLU A 87 -41.58 -0.11 32.81
C GLU A 87 -40.99 -1.13 31.80
N GLU A 88 -41.85 -1.86 31.08
CA GLU A 88 -41.43 -2.81 30.03
C GLU A 88 -40.70 -2.10 28.87
N LEU A 89 -41.22 -0.98 28.38
CA LEU A 89 -40.57 -0.20 27.31
C LEU A 89 -39.24 0.41 27.74
N ASN A 90 -39.14 0.89 28.99
CA ASN A 90 -37.88 1.40 29.53
C ASN A 90 -36.82 0.30 29.61
N LYS A 91 -37.22 -0.92 30.01
CA LYS A 91 -36.30 -2.05 30.07
C LYS A 91 -35.78 -2.43 28.67
N ASP A 92 -36.66 -2.59 27.68
CA ASP A 92 -36.24 -2.92 26.30
C ASP A 92 -35.38 -1.81 25.67
N LEU A 93 -35.68 -0.54 25.98
CA LEU A 93 -34.86 0.58 25.55
C LEU A 93 -33.46 0.54 26.18
N GLN A 94 -33.37 0.25 27.48
CA GLN A 94 -32.09 0.13 28.17
C GLN A 94 -31.28 -1.04 27.62
N ASP A 95 -31.89 -2.23 27.48
CA ASP A 95 -31.22 -3.43 26.96
C ASP A 95 -30.61 -3.18 25.56
N ARG A 96 -31.27 -2.37 24.72
CA ARG A 96 -30.76 -1.99 23.38
C ARG A 96 -29.69 -0.91 23.40
N ILE A 97 -29.77 0.04 24.33
CA ILE A 97 -28.71 1.04 24.54
C ILE A 97 -27.44 0.34 25.02
N ASP A 98 -27.55 -0.55 26.01
CA ASP A 98 -26.42 -1.33 26.53
C ASP A 98 -25.75 -2.16 25.40
N ALA A 99 -26.55 -2.83 24.57
CA ALA A 99 -26.03 -3.58 23.42
C ALA A 99 -25.31 -2.69 22.38
N MET A 100 -25.75 -1.43 22.22
CA MET A 100 -25.09 -0.47 21.33
C MET A 100 -23.77 0.02 21.92
N GLU A 101 -23.73 0.29 23.22
CA GLU A 101 -22.52 0.68 23.94
C GLU A 101 -21.46 -0.43 23.87
N ASP A 102 -21.85 -1.70 24.08
CA ASP A 102 -20.97 -2.87 23.94
C ASP A 102 -20.35 -2.97 22.54
N LEU A 103 -21.14 -2.72 21.48
CA LEU A 103 -20.67 -2.72 20.10
C LEU A 103 -19.68 -1.60 19.83
N GLU A 104 -19.93 -0.40 20.36
CA GLU A 104 -19.02 0.74 20.25
C GLU A 104 -17.71 0.50 21.00
N GLU A 105 -17.76 -0.05 22.21
CA GLU A 105 -16.58 -0.41 22.99
C GLU A 105 -15.73 -1.46 22.24
N LEU A 106 -16.36 -2.51 21.71
CA LEU A 106 -15.66 -3.52 20.91
C LEU A 106 -15.01 -2.89 19.67
N ASN A 107 -15.70 -1.99 18.98
CA ASN A 107 -15.14 -1.31 17.81
C ASN A 107 -13.91 -0.47 18.18
N GLN A 108 -13.96 0.29 19.28
CA GLN A 108 -12.79 1.04 19.77
C GLN A 108 -11.63 0.11 20.14
N ALA A 109 -11.90 -1.00 20.83
CA ALA A 109 -10.87 -1.98 21.17
C ALA A 109 -10.21 -2.59 19.92
N LEU A 110 -11.00 -2.87 18.87
CA LEU A 110 -10.48 -3.37 17.59
C LEU A 110 -9.63 -2.33 16.87
N ILE A 111 -10.03 -1.06 16.86
CA ILE A 111 -9.24 0.04 16.28
C ILE A 111 -7.89 0.17 16.99
N ILE A 112 -7.89 0.14 18.32
CA ILE A 112 -6.64 0.21 19.11
C ILE A 112 -5.74 -0.98 18.77
N LYS A 113 -6.30 -2.19 18.76
CA LYS A 113 -5.53 -3.40 18.46
C LYS A 113 -4.96 -3.41 17.04
N GLU A 114 -5.74 -2.97 16.05
CA GLU A 114 -5.29 -2.85 14.66
C GLU A 114 -4.09 -1.91 14.56
N ARG A 115 -4.19 -0.70 15.13
CA ARG A 115 -3.09 0.26 15.18
C ARG A 115 -1.84 -0.32 15.82
N MET A 116 -1.97 -0.95 16.99
CA MET A 116 -0.85 -1.60 17.67
C MET A 116 -0.18 -2.66 16.79
N THR A 117 -0.97 -3.55 16.17
CA THR A 117 -0.42 -4.60 15.30
C THR A 117 0.22 -4.06 14.03
N ASN A 118 -0.33 -2.98 13.47
CA ASN A 118 0.25 -2.31 12.32
C ASN A 118 1.56 -1.61 12.68
N ASP A 119 1.64 -0.94 13.83
CA ASP A 119 2.87 -0.31 14.32
C ASP A 119 3.97 -1.35 14.52
N GLU A 120 3.68 -2.47 15.17
CA GLU A 120 4.61 -3.60 15.32
C GLU A 120 5.11 -4.13 13.97
N LEU A 121 4.20 -4.27 12.99
CA LEU A 121 4.55 -4.74 11.65
C LEU A 121 5.44 -3.74 10.89
N GLN A 122 5.12 -2.44 10.98
CA GLN A 122 5.93 -1.38 10.37
C GLN A 122 7.32 -1.30 11.00
N ASP A 123 7.41 -1.40 12.32
CA ASP A 123 8.69 -1.38 13.02
C ASP A 123 9.54 -2.60 12.70
N ALA A 124 8.95 -3.80 12.65
CA ALA A 124 9.64 -5.01 12.18
C ALA A 124 10.15 -4.86 10.75
N LYS A 125 9.36 -4.24 9.86
CA LYS A 125 9.78 -3.96 8.47
C LYS A 125 10.93 -2.96 8.40
N LYS A 126 10.87 -1.87 9.18
CA LYS A 126 11.95 -0.86 9.25
C LYS A 126 13.25 -1.52 9.74
N GLU A 127 13.17 -2.32 10.80
CA GLU A 127 14.33 -3.01 11.37
C GLU A 127 14.92 -4.01 10.36
N LEU A 128 14.06 -4.75 9.65
CA LEU A 128 14.49 -5.65 8.59
C LEU A 128 15.21 -4.91 7.45
N ILE A 129 14.67 -3.77 7.00
CA ILE A 129 15.32 -2.95 5.96
C ILE A 129 16.68 -2.45 6.47
N SER A 130 16.71 -1.88 7.67
CA SER A 130 17.93 -1.34 8.30
C SER A 130 19.01 -2.41 8.44
N GLY A 131 18.68 -3.57 9.02
CA GLY A 131 19.61 -4.67 9.23
C GLY A 131 20.09 -5.35 7.93
N LEU A 132 19.39 -5.15 6.82
CA LEU A 132 19.77 -5.69 5.52
C LEU A 132 20.68 -4.76 4.70
N VAL A 133 20.78 -3.47 5.04
CA VAL A 133 21.62 -2.50 4.30
C VAL A 133 23.04 -3.04 4.10
N ASP A 134 23.66 -3.55 5.16
CA ASP A 134 25.04 -4.05 5.11
C ASP A 134 25.15 -5.50 4.58
N LEU A 135 24.04 -6.24 4.58
CA LEU A 135 24.02 -7.64 4.14
C LEU A 135 23.83 -7.75 2.61
N LEU A 136 23.13 -6.80 2.01
CA LEU A 136 22.77 -6.81 0.60
C LEU A 136 23.86 -6.15 -0.24
N GLY A 137 24.69 -6.97 -0.88
CA GLY A 137 25.69 -6.48 -1.82
C GLY A 137 25.10 -6.07 -3.19
N PRO A 138 25.87 -5.35 -4.04
CA PRO A 138 25.41 -4.89 -5.36
C PRO A 138 24.96 -5.99 -6.33
N ARG A 139 25.35 -7.25 -6.09
CA ARG A 139 24.98 -8.42 -6.90
C ARG A 139 23.88 -9.27 -6.26
N SER A 140 23.25 -8.79 -5.20
CA SER A 140 22.17 -9.48 -4.53
C SER A 140 20.88 -9.42 -5.36
N ASN A 141 20.14 -10.52 -5.42
CA ASN A 141 18.81 -10.56 -6.04
C ASN A 141 17.79 -9.73 -5.25
N ILE A 142 18.03 -9.55 -3.94
CA ILE A 142 17.24 -8.67 -3.09
C ILE A 142 18.04 -7.39 -2.86
N GLY A 143 17.43 -6.25 -3.09
CA GLY A 143 17.97 -4.92 -2.84
C GLY A 143 17.05 -4.09 -1.95
N ILE A 144 17.48 -2.87 -1.66
CA ILE A 144 16.65 -1.83 -1.04
C ILE A 144 16.47 -0.73 -2.08
N ARG A 145 15.23 -0.38 -2.38
CA ARG A 145 14.87 0.71 -3.29
C ARG A 145 14.24 1.85 -2.48
N ARG A 146 14.60 3.08 -2.81
CA ARG A 146 14.05 4.30 -2.18
C ARG A 146 12.96 4.86 -3.10
N MET A 147 11.71 4.53 -2.80
CA MET A 147 10.54 4.93 -3.59
C MET A 147 10.28 6.42 -3.44
N GLY A 148 10.17 7.13 -4.56
CA GLY A 148 9.96 8.59 -4.59
C GLY A 148 11.25 9.42 -4.45
N GLN A 149 12.42 8.77 -4.49
CA GLN A 149 13.70 9.47 -4.57
C GLN A 149 14.01 9.78 -6.03
N VAL A 150 14.31 11.03 -6.33
CA VAL A 150 14.74 11.44 -7.68
C VAL A 150 16.09 10.80 -8.02
N ASP A 151 16.20 10.19 -9.21
CA ASP A 151 17.47 9.68 -9.73
C ASP A 151 18.35 10.86 -10.16
N GLU A 152 19.58 10.90 -9.66
CA GLU A 152 20.53 11.98 -9.88
C GLU A 152 21.22 11.88 -11.25
N LYS A 153 21.34 10.67 -11.81
CA LYS A 153 22.11 10.47 -13.05
C LYS A 153 21.62 11.31 -14.22
N PRO A 154 20.30 11.41 -14.50
CA PRO A 154 19.81 12.24 -15.60
C PRO A 154 20.15 13.72 -15.41
N PHE A 155 20.18 14.21 -14.16
CA PHE A 155 20.54 15.59 -13.86
C PHE A 155 22.03 15.84 -14.15
N ILE A 156 22.91 14.91 -13.75
CA ILE A 156 24.35 14.98 -14.05
C ILE A 156 24.55 15.04 -15.57
N GLU A 157 23.87 14.17 -16.32
CA GLU A 157 23.97 14.12 -17.77
C GLU A 157 23.44 15.39 -18.46
N ALA A 158 22.33 15.95 -17.98
CA ALA A 158 21.78 17.22 -18.46
C ALA A 158 22.68 18.42 -18.13
N CYS A 159 23.37 18.40 -16.99
CA CYS A 159 24.22 19.49 -16.53
C CYS A 159 25.60 19.50 -17.22
N LYS A 160 26.13 18.33 -17.62
CA LYS A 160 27.47 18.20 -18.24
C LYS A 160 27.72 19.18 -19.40
N PRO A 161 26.82 19.31 -20.41
CA PRO A 161 27.04 20.22 -21.53
C PRO A 161 26.99 21.70 -21.15
N LYS A 162 26.23 22.07 -20.11
CA LYS A 162 25.99 23.46 -19.72
C LYS A 162 27.01 24.00 -18.72
N TYR A 163 27.45 23.16 -17.78
CA TYR A 163 28.22 23.60 -16.60
C TYR A 163 29.63 23.00 -16.54
N GLY A 164 29.97 22.04 -17.43
CA GLY A 164 31.32 21.48 -17.51
C GLY A 164 31.81 20.91 -16.18
N ALA A 165 32.83 21.52 -15.58
CA ALA A 165 33.41 21.08 -14.31
C ALA A 165 32.47 21.24 -13.09
N GLU A 166 31.47 22.11 -13.18
CA GLU A 166 30.49 22.35 -12.09
C GLU A 166 29.22 21.49 -12.25
N ALA A 167 29.18 20.60 -13.23
CA ALA A 167 27.98 19.84 -13.58
C ALA A 167 27.44 18.99 -12.42
N ASP A 168 28.32 18.33 -11.66
CA ASP A 168 27.90 17.46 -10.54
C ASP A 168 27.27 18.30 -9.41
N THR A 169 27.87 19.43 -9.05
CA THR A 169 27.33 20.36 -8.04
C THR A 169 25.97 20.90 -8.48
N LYS A 170 25.83 21.32 -9.75
CA LYS A 170 24.57 21.84 -10.28
C LYS A 170 23.49 20.75 -10.34
N ALA A 171 23.86 19.54 -10.74
CA ALA A 171 22.94 18.41 -10.74
C ALA A 171 22.40 18.10 -9.34
N LEU A 172 23.26 18.14 -8.31
CA LEU A 172 22.84 17.96 -6.92
C LEU A 172 21.89 19.07 -6.43
N GLU A 173 22.17 20.32 -6.77
CA GLU A 173 21.28 21.46 -6.47
C GLU A 173 19.89 21.25 -7.11
N PHE A 174 19.85 20.91 -8.41
CA PHE A 174 18.60 20.63 -9.11
C PHE A 174 17.87 19.42 -8.53
N CYS A 175 18.57 18.32 -8.25
CA CYS A 175 17.97 17.13 -7.64
C CYS A 175 17.33 17.44 -6.29
N SER A 176 18.02 18.20 -5.43
CA SER A 176 17.47 18.59 -4.12
C SER A 176 16.23 19.47 -4.28
N MET A 177 16.29 20.47 -5.16
CA MET A 177 15.14 21.34 -5.42
C MET A 177 13.93 20.56 -5.91
N TRP A 178 14.12 19.61 -6.84
CA TRP A 178 13.03 18.76 -7.31
C TRP A 178 12.55 17.78 -6.25
N GLN A 179 13.45 17.26 -5.42
CA GLN A 179 13.06 16.44 -4.27
C GLN A 179 12.22 17.21 -3.26
N ASP A 180 12.47 18.51 -3.07
CA ASP A 180 11.67 19.38 -2.20
C ASP A 180 10.33 19.75 -2.84
N ASN A 181 10.30 20.02 -4.15
CA ASN A 181 9.04 20.22 -4.88
C ASN A 181 8.13 19.00 -4.73
N LEU A 182 8.66 17.79 -4.90
CA LEU A 182 7.95 16.54 -4.70
C LEU A 182 7.29 16.45 -3.29
N ARG A 183 7.92 17.04 -2.27
CA ARG A 183 7.42 17.02 -0.88
C ARG A 183 6.34 18.08 -0.60
N ASP A 184 6.15 19.05 -1.51
CA ASP A 184 5.16 20.11 -1.34
C ASP A 184 3.75 19.56 -1.50
N ALA A 185 3.01 19.47 -0.39
CA ALA A 185 1.63 19.00 -0.38
C ALA A 185 0.67 19.87 -1.23
N ASN A 186 1.05 21.11 -1.58
CA ASN A 186 0.26 21.97 -2.45
C ASN A 186 0.51 21.73 -3.93
N TRP A 187 1.53 20.94 -4.30
CA TRP A 187 1.85 20.64 -5.67
C TRP A 187 1.54 19.17 -5.99
N HIS A 188 0.39 18.96 -6.64
CA HIS A 188 -0.11 17.64 -7.01
C HIS A 188 -0.41 17.58 -8.51
N PRO A 189 0.64 17.41 -9.37
CA PRO A 189 0.53 17.51 -10.82
C PRO A 189 -0.08 16.24 -11.45
N PHE A 190 -1.27 15.88 -11.00
CA PHE A 190 -2.00 14.71 -11.45
C PHE A 190 -3.42 15.08 -11.88
N LYS A 191 -3.91 14.37 -12.90
CA LYS A 191 -5.30 14.42 -13.35
C LYS A 191 -5.94 13.04 -13.30
N ILE A 192 -7.27 13.04 -13.14
CA ILE A 192 -8.06 11.80 -13.17
C ILE A 192 -8.54 11.59 -14.60
N VAL A 193 -8.25 10.42 -15.15
CA VAL A 193 -8.78 9.97 -16.44
C VAL A 193 -9.70 8.80 -16.20
N THR A 194 -10.94 8.92 -16.65
CA THR A 194 -11.94 7.85 -16.56
C THR A 194 -12.01 7.10 -17.89
N THR A 195 -11.72 5.80 -17.85
CA THR A 195 -11.88 4.89 -19.00
C THR A 195 -12.88 3.80 -18.63
N GLY A 196 -14.14 3.98 -19.02
CA GLY A 196 -15.24 3.08 -18.62
C GLY A 196 -15.56 3.21 -17.13
N GLU A 197 -15.53 2.09 -16.40
CA GLU A 197 -15.77 2.04 -14.94
C GLU A 197 -14.50 2.28 -14.10
N LYS A 198 -13.34 2.46 -14.73
CA LYS A 198 -12.07 2.71 -14.02
C LYS A 198 -11.67 4.16 -14.13
N SER A 199 -11.34 4.75 -12.98
CA SER A 199 -10.70 6.06 -12.88
C SER A 199 -9.25 5.86 -12.46
N GLU A 200 -8.31 6.37 -13.25
CA GLU A 200 -6.87 6.29 -12.98
C GLU A 200 -6.31 7.70 -12.83
N GLN A 201 -5.41 7.87 -11.87
CA GLN A 201 -4.70 9.11 -11.66
C GLN A 201 -3.39 9.06 -12.45
N ILE A 202 -3.22 9.98 -13.40
CA ILE A 202 -2.04 10.07 -14.25
C ILE A 202 -1.39 11.44 -14.10
N ILE A 203 -0.11 11.54 -14.46
CA ILE A 203 0.61 12.82 -14.48
C ILE A 203 -0.08 13.79 -15.44
N ASP A 204 -0.25 15.03 -15.01
CA ASP A 204 -0.67 16.09 -15.91
C ASP A 204 0.54 16.66 -16.67
N GLU A 205 0.71 16.21 -17.91
CA GLU A 205 1.78 16.69 -18.81
C GLU A 205 1.74 18.20 -19.09
N GLY A 206 0.61 18.87 -18.81
CA GLY A 206 0.45 20.32 -18.94
C GLY A 206 0.83 21.12 -17.69
N ASP A 207 1.26 20.48 -16.59
CA ASP A 207 1.69 21.17 -15.37
C ASP A 207 2.86 22.13 -15.67
N GLU A 208 2.72 23.39 -15.26
CA GLU A 208 3.67 24.46 -15.60
C GLU A 208 5.09 24.15 -15.13
N LYS A 209 5.26 23.57 -13.93
CA LYS A 209 6.58 23.22 -13.40
C LYS A 209 7.19 22.06 -14.19
N LEU A 210 6.41 21.03 -14.49
CA LEU A 210 6.87 19.88 -15.28
C LEU A 210 7.21 20.23 -16.73
N VAL A 211 6.44 21.13 -17.36
CA VAL A 211 6.75 21.66 -18.69
C VAL A 211 8.07 22.43 -18.63
N GLY A 212 8.24 23.35 -17.67
CA GLY A 212 9.48 24.09 -17.48
C GLY A 212 10.70 23.19 -17.23
N LEU A 213 10.53 22.14 -16.43
CA LEU A 213 11.57 21.12 -16.19
C LEU A 213 12.07 20.48 -17.48
N LYS A 214 11.12 20.07 -18.32
CA LYS A 214 11.39 19.37 -19.57
C LYS A 214 12.08 20.28 -20.58
N GLU A 215 11.69 21.55 -20.63
CA GLU A 215 12.34 22.56 -21.47
C GLU A 215 13.76 22.90 -20.98
N GLU A 216 13.95 23.02 -19.67
CA GLU A 216 15.23 23.43 -19.09
C GLU A 216 16.27 22.29 -19.06
N LEU A 217 15.88 21.10 -18.58
CA LEU A 217 16.80 20.00 -18.29
C LEU A 217 16.58 18.76 -19.16
N GLY A 218 15.53 18.75 -19.98
CA GLY A 218 15.28 17.73 -20.99
C GLY A 218 14.42 16.55 -20.53
N GLU A 219 14.16 15.64 -21.48
CA GLU A 219 13.24 14.51 -21.33
C GLU A 219 13.66 13.51 -20.24
N GLU A 220 14.95 13.20 -20.12
CA GLU A 220 15.40 12.17 -19.16
C GLU A 220 15.27 12.64 -17.71
N VAL A 221 15.48 13.94 -17.46
CA VAL A 221 15.23 14.54 -16.15
C VAL A 221 13.74 14.59 -15.84
N TYR A 222 12.91 14.96 -16.82
CA TYR A 222 11.46 14.91 -16.70
C TYR A 222 10.96 13.50 -16.33
N LYS A 223 11.46 12.45 -16.99
CA LYS A 223 11.14 11.04 -16.66
C LYS A 223 11.57 10.66 -15.26
N ALA A 224 12.74 11.09 -14.80
CA ALA A 224 13.23 10.80 -13.45
C ALA A 224 12.32 11.41 -12.38
N VAL A 225 11.92 12.67 -12.56
CA VAL A 225 11.02 13.38 -11.63
C VAL A 225 9.61 12.79 -11.66
N THR A 226 9.06 12.52 -12.84
CA THR A 226 7.70 11.93 -12.96
C THR A 226 7.64 10.50 -12.44
N THR A 227 8.70 9.71 -12.61
CA THR A 227 8.80 8.39 -11.97
C THR A 227 8.79 8.52 -10.45
N ALA A 228 9.58 9.44 -9.88
CA ALA A 228 9.57 9.70 -8.44
C ALA A 228 8.21 10.22 -7.93
N LEU A 229 7.51 11.08 -8.70
CA LEU A 229 6.14 11.52 -8.40
C LEU A 229 5.18 10.33 -8.27
N VAL A 230 5.16 9.46 -9.28
CA VAL A 230 4.28 8.28 -9.31
C VAL A 230 4.59 7.35 -8.15
N GLU A 231 5.87 7.04 -7.93
CA GLU A 231 6.29 6.20 -6.80
C GLU A 231 5.88 6.80 -5.45
N MET A 232 6.01 8.12 -5.26
CA MET A 232 5.63 8.73 -3.99
C MET A 232 4.12 8.71 -3.77
N ASN A 233 3.34 8.90 -4.83
CA ASN A 233 1.88 8.78 -4.77
C ASN A 233 1.44 7.33 -4.48
N GLU A 234 2.07 6.33 -5.11
CA GLU A 234 1.75 4.92 -4.89
C GLU A 234 2.13 4.42 -3.50
N TYR A 235 3.28 4.83 -2.98
CA TYR A 235 3.84 4.28 -1.74
C TYR A 235 3.61 5.15 -0.51
N ASN A 236 3.34 6.45 -0.68
CA ASN A 236 3.21 7.39 0.42
C ASN A 236 2.44 8.68 0.04
N ALA A 237 1.28 8.56 -0.62
CA ALA A 237 0.48 9.71 -1.08
C ALA A 237 0.24 10.78 0.00
N SER A 238 0.02 10.38 1.25
CA SER A 238 -0.30 11.31 2.34
C SER A 238 0.93 11.84 3.09
N GLY A 239 2.05 11.11 3.08
CA GLY A 239 3.24 11.50 3.82
C GLY A 239 4.23 12.31 3.00
N SER A 240 4.20 12.18 1.67
CA SER A 240 5.09 12.89 0.73
C SER A 240 6.58 12.80 1.10
N TYR A 241 7.00 11.68 1.69
CA TYR A 241 8.42 11.38 1.97
C TYR A 241 8.86 10.07 1.33
N VAL A 242 10.16 9.96 1.06
CA VAL A 242 10.77 8.78 0.45
C VAL A 242 10.65 7.57 1.37
N VAL A 243 10.13 6.47 0.83
CA VAL A 243 9.97 5.20 1.57
C VAL A 243 10.95 4.16 1.04
N SER A 244 11.70 3.54 1.95
CA SER A 244 12.55 2.40 1.60
C SER A 244 11.71 1.13 1.51
N GLU A 245 11.91 0.35 0.45
CA GLU A 245 11.23 -0.91 0.20
C GLU A 245 12.23 -2.01 -0.16
N LEU A 246 11.93 -3.23 0.27
CA LEU A 246 12.67 -4.42 -0.15
C LEU A 246 12.29 -4.74 -1.59
N TRP A 247 13.29 -4.87 -2.45
CA TRP A 247 13.11 -4.96 -3.89
C TRP A 247 13.69 -6.26 -4.44
N ASN A 248 12.95 -6.94 -5.32
CA ASN A 248 13.48 -8.04 -6.11
C ASN A 248 14.07 -7.43 -7.40
N ASN A 249 15.40 -7.42 -7.48
CA ASN A 249 16.15 -6.84 -8.60
C ASN A 249 16.01 -7.65 -9.89
N LYS A 250 15.71 -8.96 -9.80
CA LYS A 250 15.52 -9.83 -10.98
C LYS A 250 14.19 -9.52 -11.65
N ASP A 251 13.13 -9.38 -10.85
CA ASP A 251 11.76 -9.21 -11.34
C ASP A 251 11.32 -7.73 -11.40
N ASN A 252 12.18 -6.81 -10.98
CA ASN A 252 11.92 -5.37 -10.88
C ASN A 252 10.57 -5.04 -10.20
N ARG A 253 10.35 -5.61 -9.02
CA ARG A 253 9.16 -5.37 -8.20
C ARG A 253 9.48 -5.42 -6.71
N LYS A 254 8.52 -4.99 -5.88
CA LYS A 254 8.58 -5.20 -4.43
C LYS A 254 8.78 -6.68 -4.11
N ALA A 255 9.75 -6.97 -3.25
CA ALA A 255 10.03 -8.30 -2.76
C ALA A 255 8.98 -8.70 -1.71
N SER A 256 8.51 -9.93 -1.79
CA SER A 256 7.70 -10.53 -0.74
C SER A 256 8.56 -10.89 0.48
N MET A 257 7.94 -10.99 1.66
CA MET A 257 8.64 -11.43 2.87
C MET A 257 9.22 -12.84 2.71
N GLY A 258 8.54 -13.72 1.97
CA GLY A 258 9.05 -15.05 1.67
C GLY A 258 10.38 -15.02 0.89
N GLU A 259 10.47 -14.18 -0.14
CA GLU A 259 11.70 -14.01 -0.94
C GLU A 259 12.84 -13.45 -0.09
N VAL A 260 12.54 -12.48 0.77
CA VAL A 260 13.53 -11.86 1.66
C VAL A 260 14.06 -12.87 2.68
N VAL A 261 13.17 -13.63 3.34
CA VAL A 261 13.57 -14.69 4.29
C VAL A 261 14.38 -15.77 3.60
N GLU A 262 13.96 -16.22 2.42
CA GLU A 262 14.70 -17.21 1.64
C GLU A 262 16.11 -16.70 1.28
N HIS A 263 16.22 -15.42 0.91
CA HIS A 263 17.51 -14.78 0.64
C HIS A 263 18.41 -14.77 1.88
N ILE A 264 17.90 -14.32 3.02
CA ILE A 264 18.64 -14.29 4.29
C ILE A 264 19.13 -15.68 4.67
N LEU A 265 18.26 -16.71 4.58
CA LEU A 265 18.61 -18.08 4.89
C LEU A 265 19.71 -18.62 3.97
N LYS A 266 19.68 -18.28 2.68
CA LYS A 266 20.75 -18.65 1.72
C LYS A 266 22.08 -17.99 2.09
N GLN A 267 22.09 -16.69 2.38
CA GLN A 267 23.29 -15.96 2.80
C GLN A 267 23.87 -16.52 4.11
N TRP A 268 23.02 -16.79 5.09
CA TRP A 268 23.43 -17.35 6.37
C TRP A 268 24.06 -18.74 6.21
N LYS A 269 23.44 -19.63 5.42
CA LYS A 269 24.01 -20.95 5.09
C LYS A 269 25.35 -20.85 4.36
N ALA A 270 25.51 -19.86 3.47
CA ALA A 270 26.76 -19.65 2.77
C ALA A 270 27.88 -19.17 3.71
N LYS A 271 27.58 -18.27 4.65
CA LYS A 271 28.53 -17.81 5.68
C LYS A 271 28.94 -18.94 6.63
N ARG A 272 28.05 -19.87 6.96
CA ARG A 272 28.33 -21.01 7.87
C ARG A 272 29.18 -22.11 7.25
N LYS A 273 29.36 -22.11 5.93
CA LYS A 273 30.21 -23.07 5.19
C LYS A 273 31.61 -22.52 4.89
N ARG A 274 31.86 -21.24 5.17
CA ARG A 274 33.18 -20.61 5.13
C ARG A 274 33.80 -20.67 6.51
#